data_AF-A0A1A9ZWI4-F1
#
_entry.id   AF-A0A1A9ZWI4-F1
#
_cell.length_a   1.000
_cell.length_b   1.000
_cell.length_c   1.000
_cell.angle_alpha   90.00
_cell.angle_beta   90.00
_cell.angle_gamma   90.00
#
_symmetry.space_group_name_H-M   'P 1'
#
loop_
_entity.id
_entity.type
_entity.pdbx_description
1 polymer ?
#
loop_
_entity_poly.entity_id
_entity_poly.type
_entity_poly.pdbx_seq_one_letter_code
_entity_poly.pdbx_strand_id
1 'polypeptide(L)'
;MHLASISSQEENDRLEKYIRDYGLGHEHFWISGTDLADEGNFFWMSTGRPITFTNWNAGEPNNFRYENGEEENCLELWNRDGKGLKWNDSPCSFETYFVCEVQPN
;
A
#
# COMPACT_ATOMS: atom_id res chain seq x y z
N MET A 1 -4.78 0.68 17.05
CA MET A 1 -5.19 0.94 15.65
C MET A 1 -4.04 1.63 14.96
N HIS A 2 -3.61 1.09 13.83
CA HIS A 2 -2.56 1.64 12.97
C HIS A 2 -2.93 1.34 11.51
N LEU A 3 -2.20 1.91 10.55
CA LEU A 3 -2.36 1.51 9.14
C LEU A 3 -2.18 -0.01 8.99
N ALA A 4 -2.93 -0.59 8.05
CA ALA A 4 -2.93 -2.03 7.83
C ALA A 4 -1.59 -2.52 7.29
N SER A 5 -1.13 -3.66 7.79
CA SER A 5 -0.09 -4.49 7.16
C SER A 5 -0.77 -5.62 6.40
N ILE A 6 -0.20 -6.04 5.28
CA ILE A 6 -0.76 -7.12 4.46
C ILE A 6 0.30 -8.21 4.30
N SER A 7 0.10 -9.30 5.03
CA SER A 7 1.11 -10.36 5.19
C SER A 7 0.88 -11.58 4.31
N SER A 8 -0.24 -11.62 3.57
CA SER A 8 -0.61 -12.77 2.74
C SER A 8 -1.55 -12.39 1.58
N GLN A 9 -1.59 -13.26 0.56
CA GLN A 9 -2.57 -13.15 -0.53
C GLN A 9 -4.01 -13.19 -0.01
N GLU A 10 -4.30 -14.07 0.97
CA GLU A 10 -5.64 -14.21 1.53
C GLU A 10 -6.12 -12.92 2.21
N GLU A 11 -5.22 -12.24 2.95
CA GLU A 11 -5.52 -10.95 3.56
C GLU A 11 -5.78 -9.86 2.50
N ASN A 12 -4.93 -9.81 1.46
CA ASN A 12 -5.12 -8.89 0.34
C ASN A 12 -6.47 -9.10 -0.34
N ASP A 13 -6.81 -10.35 -0.67
CA ASP A 13 -8.06 -10.70 -1.38
C ASP A 13 -9.30 -10.35 -0.54
N ARG A 14 -9.25 -10.61 0.77
CA ARG A 14 -10.33 -10.24 1.70
C ARG A 14 -10.52 -8.72 1.78
N LEU A 15 -9.43 -7.97 1.89
CA LEU A 15 -9.46 -6.52 1.92
C LEU A 15 -9.98 -5.94 0.61
N GLU A 16 -9.47 -6.42 -0.53
CA GLU A 16 -9.93 -5.98 -1.86
C GLU A 16 -11.43 -6.22 -2.02
N LYS A 17 -11.90 -7.43 -1.66
CA LYS A 17 -13.32 -7.75 -1.73
C LYS A 17 -14.16 -6.80 -0.88
N TYR A 18 -13.73 -6.53 0.36
CA TYR A 18 -14.44 -5.61 1.25
C TYR A 18 -14.54 -4.19 0.67
N ILE A 19 -13.43 -3.64 0.16
CA ILE A 19 -13.39 -2.32 -0.47
C ILE A 19 -14.32 -2.25 -1.69
N ARG A 20 -14.31 -3.30 -2.53
CA ARG A 20 -15.18 -3.39 -3.71
C ARG A 20 -16.66 -3.49 -3.35
N ASP A 21 -17.00 -4.33 -2.37
CA ASP A 21 -18.38 -4.48 -1.89
C ASP A 21 -18.92 -3.17 -1.30
N TYR A 22 -18.06 -2.36 -0.69
CA TYR A 22 -18.40 -1.02 -0.19
C TYR A 22 -18.51 0.05 -1.29
N GLY A 23 -18.18 -0.30 -2.55
CA GLY A 23 -18.26 0.61 -3.69
C GLY A 23 -17.06 1.54 -3.86
N LEU A 24 -15.95 1.30 -3.16
CA LEU A 24 -14.74 2.13 -3.23
C LEU A 24 -13.60 1.49 -4.02
N GLY A 25 -13.89 0.49 -4.88
CA GLY A 25 -12.88 -0.22 -5.67
C GLY A 25 -12.15 0.61 -6.75
N HIS A 26 -12.48 1.89 -6.86
CA HIS A 26 -11.85 2.87 -7.75
C HIS A 26 -10.97 3.89 -6.99
N GLU A 27 -11.03 3.87 -5.65
CA GLU A 27 -10.26 4.78 -4.80
C GLU A 27 -8.86 4.23 -4.53
N HIS A 28 -8.01 5.10 -3.99
CA HIS A 28 -6.65 4.79 -3.54
C HIS A 28 -6.65 4.65 -2.01
N PHE A 29 -5.77 3.82 -1.45
CA PHE A 29 -5.72 3.63 0.00
C PHE A 29 -4.31 3.46 0.53
N TRP A 30 -3.91 4.30 1.48
CA TRP A 30 -2.69 4.08 2.25
C TRP A 30 -2.78 2.80 3.10
N ILE A 31 -1.67 2.05 3.09
CA ILE A 31 -1.35 0.97 4.01
C ILE A 31 0.00 1.25 4.68
N SER A 32 0.41 0.41 5.65
CA SER A 32 1.56 0.72 6.51
C SER A 32 2.94 0.46 5.88
N GLY A 33 3.01 0.10 4.61
CA GLY A 33 4.25 -0.25 3.93
C GLY A 33 5.04 1.00 3.54
N THR A 34 6.35 0.97 3.75
CA THR A 34 7.27 2.05 3.36
C THR A 34 8.69 1.54 3.23
N ASP A 35 9.52 2.25 2.48
CA ASP A 35 10.97 2.09 2.42
C ASP A 35 11.72 3.39 2.78
N LEU A 36 11.04 4.36 3.41
CA LEU A 36 11.62 5.65 3.86
C LEU A 36 12.94 5.54 4.66
N ALA A 37 13.15 4.42 5.35
CA ALA A 37 14.36 4.21 6.14
C ALA A 37 15.53 3.61 5.33
N ASP A 38 15.24 2.88 4.24
CA ASP A 38 16.22 2.18 3.41
C ASP A 38 15.59 1.88 2.04
N GLU A 39 15.86 2.75 1.07
CA GLU A 39 15.33 2.71 -0.30
C GLU A 39 15.40 1.29 -0.92
N GLY A 40 14.28 0.84 -1.50
CA GLY A 40 14.15 -0.49 -2.09
C GLY A 40 13.98 -1.63 -1.08
N ASN A 41 14.09 -1.37 0.23
CA ASN A 41 13.88 -2.34 1.31
C ASN A 41 12.62 -2.00 2.12
N PHE A 42 11.48 -2.48 1.65
CA PHE A 42 10.19 -2.18 2.27
C PHE A 42 9.97 -2.91 3.60
N PHE A 43 9.38 -2.19 4.56
CA PHE A 43 8.95 -2.67 5.86
C PHE A 43 7.54 -2.17 6.21
N TRP A 44 6.87 -2.89 7.12
CA TRP A 44 5.61 -2.44 7.71
C TRP A 44 5.90 -1.52 8.89
N MET A 45 5.58 -0.22 8.78
CA MET A 45 5.75 0.75 9.87
C MET A 45 5.02 0.34 11.16
N SER A 46 3.89 -0.37 11.02
CA SER A 46 3.07 -0.81 12.15
C SER A 46 3.74 -1.88 13.02
N THR A 47 4.63 -2.70 12.44
CA THR A 47 5.26 -3.84 13.12
C THR A 47 6.78 -3.77 13.14
N GLY A 48 7.40 -2.92 12.33
CA GLY A 48 8.85 -2.85 12.11
C GLY A 48 9.42 -4.06 11.37
N ARG A 49 8.58 -4.93 10.79
CA ARG A 49 9.02 -6.15 10.09
C ARG A 49 9.21 -5.90 8.60
N PRO A 50 10.18 -6.58 7.95
CA PRO A 50 10.34 -6.52 6.51
C PRO A 50 9.11 -7.10 5.80
N ILE A 51 8.79 -6.54 4.63
CA ILE A 51 7.74 -7.07 3.75
C ILE A 51 8.23 -8.37 3.10
N THR A 52 7.48 -9.47 3.28
CA THR A 52 7.79 -10.79 2.70
C THR A 52 6.78 -11.26 1.66
N PHE A 53 5.61 -10.62 1.60
CA PHE A 53 4.57 -10.84 0.60
C PHE A 53 4.41 -9.55 -0.20
N THR A 54 4.23 -9.65 -1.51
CA THR A 54 4.04 -8.47 -2.37
C THR A 54 2.89 -8.68 -3.34
N ASN A 55 2.18 -7.60 -3.66
CA ASN A 55 1.12 -7.59 -4.66
C ASN A 55 1.19 -6.34 -5.55
N TRP A 56 2.40 -6.08 -6.06
CA TRP A 56 2.70 -4.90 -6.88
C TRP A 56 1.86 -4.81 -8.16
N ASN A 57 1.53 -3.58 -8.54
CA ASN A 57 1.11 -3.25 -9.90
C ASN A 57 2.25 -3.52 -10.89
N ALA A 58 1.89 -3.70 -12.16
CA ALA A 58 2.88 -3.94 -13.20
C ALA A 58 3.81 -2.73 -13.35
N GLY A 59 5.10 -2.92 -13.06
CA GLY A 59 6.12 -1.87 -13.10
C GLY A 59 6.46 -1.26 -11.74
N GLU A 60 5.76 -1.66 -10.68
CA GLU A 60 6.00 -1.17 -9.31
C GLU A 60 6.86 -2.14 -8.48
N PRO A 61 7.58 -1.65 -7.44
CA PRO A 61 7.77 -0.24 -7.14
C PRO A 61 8.73 0.42 -8.13
N ASN A 62 8.50 1.69 -8.46
CA ASN A 62 9.28 2.40 -9.49
C ASN A 62 10.11 3.58 -8.95
N ASN A 63 9.85 4.00 -7.71
CA ASN A 63 10.45 5.16 -7.05
C ASN A 63 10.47 6.41 -7.94
N PHE A 64 9.30 6.82 -8.45
CA PHE A 64 9.23 7.96 -9.36
C PHE A 64 9.67 9.25 -8.66
N ARG A 65 10.52 10.02 -9.33
CA ARG A 65 10.94 11.34 -8.85
C ARG A 65 10.14 12.45 -9.52
N TYR A 66 9.37 13.18 -8.73
CA TYR A 66 8.51 14.28 -9.16
C TYR A 66 9.29 15.58 -9.33
N GLU A 67 8.76 16.52 -10.12
CA GLU A 67 9.41 17.82 -10.41
C GLU A 67 9.61 18.68 -9.16
N ASN A 68 8.76 18.51 -8.15
CA ASN A 68 8.87 19.16 -6.85
C ASN A 68 9.95 18.55 -5.94
N GLY A 69 10.64 17.51 -6.40
CA GLY A 69 11.70 16.81 -5.68
C GLY A 69 11.23 15.68 -4.78
N GLU A 70 9.94 15.36 -4.74
CA GLU A 70 9.42 14.21 -4.02
C GLU A 70 9.75 12.90 -4.73
N GLU A 71 9.90 11.84 -3.93
CA GLU A 71 10.19 10.47 -4.34
C GLU A 71 9.15 9.53 -3.69
N GLU A 72 8.90 8.38 -4.29
CA GLU A 72 7.83 7.47 -3.88
C GLU A 72 8.33 6.52 -2.80
N ASN A 73 7.80 6.65 -1.58
CA ASN A 73 8.28 5.86 -0.45
C ASN A 73 7.16 5.26 0.42
N CYS A 74 5.90 5.48 0.06
CA CYS A 74 4.74 5.02 0.82
C CYS A 74 3.87 4.09 -0.03
N LEU A 75 3.40 2.97 0.52
CA LEU A 75 2.55 2.01 -0.20
C LEU A 75 1.08 2.43 -0.17
N GLU A 76 0.49 2.54 -1.36
CA GLU A 76 -0.95 2.59 -1.56
C GLU A 76 -1.50 1.33 -2.26
N LEU A 77 -2.79 1.07 -2.07
CA LEU A 77 -3.59 0.18 -2.89
C LEU A 77 -4.27 0.99 -4.00
N TRP A 78 -4.07 0.59 -5.25
CA TRP A 78 -4.65 1.25 -6.42
C TRP A 78 -4.97 0.26 -7.54
N ASN A 79 -6.17 0.39 -8.12
CA ASN A 79 -6.60 -0.39 -9.28
C ASN A 79 -6.21 0.31 -10.60
N ARG A 80 -4.91 0.34 -10.89
CA ARG A 80 -4.32 1.06 -12.02
C ARG A 80 -4.78 0.55 -13.39
N ASP A 81 -4.85 -0.78 -13.56
CA ASP A 81 -5.03 -1.43 -14.87
C ASP A 81 -6.28 -2.32 -14.96
N GLY A 82 -7.19 -2.21 -13.98
CA GLY A 82 -8.40 -3.02 -13.92
C GLY A 82 -8.18 -4.45 -13.40
N LYS A 83 -6.97 -4.81 -12.94
CA LYS A 83 -6.64 -6.18 -12.50
C LYS A 83 -6.61 -6.39 -10.98
N GLY A 84 -7.13 -5.45 -10.21
CA GLY A 84 -7.21 -5.60 -8.75
C GLY A 84 -6.73 -4.38 -8.00
N LEU A 85 -7.00 -4.32 -6.70
CA LEU A 85 -6.37 -3.34 -5.82
C LEU A 85 -4.97 -3.85 -5.49
N LYS A 86 -3.99 -3.32 -6.23
CA LYS A 86 -2.59 -3.73 -6.19
C LYS A 86 -1.72 -2.60 -5.69
N TRP A 87 -0.50 -2.94 -5.30
CA TRP A 87 0.37 -2.01 -4.59
C TRP A 87 1.09 -1.07 -5.56
N ASN A 88 1.22 0.18 -5.15
CA ASN A 88 2.01 1.21 -5.78
C ASN A 88 2.80 1.92 -4.67
N ASP A 89 4.06 2.23 -4.90
CA ASP A 89 4.76 3.25 -4.13
C ASP A 89 4.34 4.63 -4.65
N SER A 90 4.10 5.56 -3.75
CA SER A 90 3.63 6.90 -4.08
C SER A 90 4.27 7.94 -3.15
N PRO A 91 4.32 9.24 -3.53
CA PRO A 91 4.83 10.26 -2.64
C PRO A 91 4.00 10.28 -1.37
N CYS A 92 4.66 10.21 -0.22
CA CYS A 92 3.99 10.13 1.08
C CYS A 92 3.09 11.33 1.40
N SER A 93 3.23 12.43 0.66
CA SER A 93 2.41 13.64 0.76
C SER A 93 1.08 13.54 0.00
N PHE A 94 0.86 12.50 -0.80
CA PHE A 94 -0.36 12.33 -1.60
C PHE A 94 -1.61 12.17 -0.71
N GLU A 95 -2.63 12.99 -0.95
CA GLU A 95 -3.88 12.97 -0.20
C GLU A 95 -4.81 11.87 -0.72
N THR A 96 -5.11 10.88 0.12
CA THR A 96 -5.98 9.77 -0.24
C THR A 96 -6.62 9.12 0.99
N TYR A 97 -7.49 8.12 0.78
CA TYR A 97 -8.06 7.30 1.86
C TYR A 97 -7.00 6.39 2.48
N PHE A 98 -7.36 5.69 3.55
CA PHE A 98 -6.45 4.78 4.24
C PHE A 98 -7.20 3.60 4.83
N VAL A 99 -6.50 2.48 4.99
CA VAL A 99 -7.01 1.29 5.68
C VAL A 99 -6.26 1.13 6.99
N CYS A 100 -7.00 1.06 8.09
CA CYS A 100 -6.47 0.75 9.41
C CYS A 100 -6.75 -0.71 9.80
N GLU A 101 -5.86 -1.27 10.59
CA GLU A 101 -6.06 -2.53 11.28
C GLU A 101 -6.04 -2.36 12.82
N VAL A 102 -6.66 -3.31 13.51
CA VAL A 102 -6.66 -3.41 14.97
C VAL A 102 -6.02 -4.74 15.33
N GLN A 103 -4.98 -4.71 16.17
CA GLN A 103 -4.40 -5.94 16.69
C GLN A 103 -5.44 -6.65 17.58
N PRO A 104 -5.71 -7.94 17.36
CA PRO A 104 -6.52 -8.73 18.28
C PRO A 104 -5.82 -8.76 19.65
N ASN A 105 -6.57 -8.52 20.72
CA ASN A 105 -6.10 -8.74 22.09
C ASN A 105 -5.87 -10.23 22.38
#